data_AF-A0AAX3UFA2-F1
#
_entry.id   AF-A0AAX3UFA2-F1
#
_cell.length_a   1.000
_cell.length_b   1.000
_cell.length_c   1.000
_cell.angle_alpha   90.00
_cell.angle_beta   90.00
_cell.angle_gamma   90.00
#
_symmetry.space_group_name_H-M   'P 1'
#
loop_
_entity.id
_entity.type
_entity.pdbx_description
1 polymer ?
#
loop_
_entity_poly.entity_id
_entity_poly.type
_entity_poly.pdbx_seq_one_letter_code
_entity_poly.pdbx_strand_id
1 'polypeptide(L)' 'MKKNDIVELTIESLSPEGRGLAKYNDKLVFVRDALPGWRKS' A
#
# COMPACT_ATOMS: atom_id res chain seq x y z
N MET A 1 -8.35 -4.24 -11.26
CA MET A 1 -6.91 -4.60 -11.23
C MET A 1 -6.66 -5.59 -12.34
N LYS A 2 -5.92 -5.18 -13.38
CA LYS A 2 -5.21 -6.15 -14.22
C LYS A 2 -3.90 -6.50 -13.52
N LYS A 3 -3.37 -7.69 -13.80
CA LYS A 3 -2.04 -8.08 -13.35
C LYS A 3 -1.04 -7.09 -13.97
N ASN A 4 -0.24 -6.40 -13.13
CA ASN A 4 0.77 -5.38 -13.49
C ASN A 4 0.29 -3.94 -13.77
N ASP A 5 -0.89 -3.51 -13.30
CA ASP A 5 -1.19 -2.07 -13.24
C ASP A 5 -0.28 -1.38 -12.21
N ILE A 6 0.37 -0.29 -12.63
CA ILE A 6 1.08 0.62 -11.71
C ILE A 6 0.03 1.59 -11.16
N VAL A 7 -0.12 1.59 -9.84
CA VAL A 7 -1.06 2.45 -9.13
C VAL A 7 -0.31 3.22 -8.05
N GLU A 8 -0.53 4.53 -8.00
CA GLU A 8 -0.04 5.36 -6.91
C GLU A 8 -0.89 5.10 -5.66
N LEU A 9 -0.22 4.68 -4.59
CA LEU A 9 -0.83 4.36 -3.31
C LEU A 9 -0.11 5.15 -2.21
N THR A 10 -0.89 5.69 -1.28
CA THR A 10 -0.37 6.28 -0.05
C THR A 10 -0.48 5.25 1.06
N ILE A 11 0.63 4.91 1.69
CA ILE A 11 0.62 4.05 2.88
C ILE A 11 0.14 4.89 4.07
N GLU A 12 -1.04 4.55 4.60
CA GLU A 12 -1.66 5.27 5.72
C GLU A 12 -1.13 4.77 7.08
N SER A 13 -0.83 3.47 7.20
CA SER A 13 -0.42 2.86 8.47
C SER A 13 0.40 1.59 8.26
N LEU A 14 0.98 1.08 9.36
CA LEU A 14 1.64 -0.22 9.39
C LEU A 14 0.77 -1.24 10.10
N SER A 15 0.77 -2.47 9.60
CA SER A 15 0.25 -3.62 10.33
C SER A 15 1.16 -3.98 11.50
N PRO A 16 0.68 -4.74 12.50
CA PRO A 16 1.51 -5.22 13.62
C PRO A 16 2.72 -6.05 13.16
N GLU A 17 2.65 -6.64 11.97
CA GLU A 17 3.75 -7.39 11.34
C GLU A 17 4.74 -6.49 10.57
N GLY A 18 4.56 -5.17 10.60
CA GLY A 18 5.42 -4.21 9.91
C GLY A 18 5.14 -4.07 8.40
N ARG A 19 3.95 -4.45 7.93
CA ARG A 19 3.58 -4.28 6.51
C ARG A 19 2.84 -2.97 6.30
N GLY A 20 3.13 -2.29 5.19
CA GLY A 20 2.42 -1.07 4.81
C GLY A 20 0.96 -1.38 4.44
N LEU A 21 0.04 -0.59 4.98
CA LEU A 21 -1.39 -0.66 4.70
C LEU A 21 -1.77 0.55 3.85
N ALA A 22 -2.35 0.29 2.68
CA ALA A 22 -2.90 1.31 1.80
C ALA A 22 -4.36 1.01 1.48
N LYS A 23 -5.17 2.05 1.34
CA LYS A 23 -6.53 1.95 0.79
C LYS A 23 -6.54 2.26 -0.71
N TYR A 24 -7.20 1.42 -1.48
CA TYR A 24 -7.41 1.61 -2.91
C TYR A 24 -8.80 1.15 -3.32
N ASN A 25 -9.66 2.07 -3.78
CA ASN A 25 -11.03 1.77 -4.23
C ASN A 25 -11.80 0.85 -3.26
N ASP A 26 -11.89 1.26 -1.98
CA ASP A 26 -12.51 0.51 -0.87
C ASP A 26 -11.87 -0.85 -0.52
N LYS A 27 -10.72 -1.18 -1.13
CA LYS A 27 -9.95 -2.38 -0.81
C LYS A 27 -8.71 -2.03 -0.02
N LEU A 28 -8.41 -2.88 0.95
CA LEU A 28 -7.21 -2.77 1.78
C LEU A 28 -6.08 -3.57 1.11
N VAL A 29 -5.00 -2.88 0.76
CA VAL A 29 -3.84 -3.44 0.06
C VAL A 29 -2.68 -3.52 1.04
N PHE A 30 -2.11 -4.70 1.17
CA PHE A 30 -0.91 -4.94 1.96
C PHE A 30 0.33 -4.80 1.08
N VAL A 31 1.20 -3.87 1.42
CA VAL A 31 2.45 -3.62 0.71
C VAL A 31 3.61 -4.07 1.59
N ARG A 32 4.41 -5.00 1.09
CA ARG A 32 5.63 -5.45 1.79
C ARG A 32 6.70 -4.36 1.68
N ASP A 33 7.43 -4.12 2.76
CA ASP A 33 8.55 -3.17 2.82
C ASP A 33 8.16 -1.70 2.54
N ALA A 34 6.93 -1.29 2.91
CA ALA A 34 6.48 0.09 2.75
C ALA A 34 6.14 0.72 4.11
N LEU A 35 6.82 1.81 4.43
CA LEU A 35 6.61 2.58 5.66
C LEU A 35 5.51 3.64 5.48
N PRO A 36 4.86 4.10 6.55
CA PRO A 36 3.88 5.19 6.48
C PRO A 36 4.54 6.45 5.92
N GLY A 37 3.92 7.07 4.92
CA GLY A 37 4.48 8.24 4.23
C GLY A 37 5.46 7.93 3.10
N TRP A 38 5.78 6.66 2.83
CA TRP A 38 6.46 6.29 1.59
C TRP A 38 5.53 6.39 0.38
N ARG A 39 6.00 7.09 -0.66
CA ARG A 39 5.37 7.17 -1.97
C ARG A 39 6.26 6.41 -2.95
N LYS A 40 5.74 5.33 -3.54
CA LYS A 40 6.43 4.60 -4.61
C LYS A 40 5.75 4.95 -5.93
N SER A 41 6.41 5.81 -6.71
CA SER A 41 6.04 6.19 -8.08
C SER A 41 6.36 5.08 -9.06
#